data_AF-S6VB16-F1
#
_entry.id   AF-S6VB16-F1
#
_cell.length_a   1.000
_cell.length_b   1.000
_cell.length_c   1.000
_cell.angle_alpha   90.00
_cell.angle_beta   90.00
_cell.angle_gamma   90.00
#
_symmetry.space_group_name_H-M   'P 1'
#
loop_
_entity.id
_entity.type
_entity.pdbx_description
1 polymer ?
#
loop_
_entity_poly.entity_id
_entity_poly.type
_entity_poly.pdbx_seq_one_letter_code
_entity_poly.pdbx_strand_id
1 'polypeptide(L)'
;ITAYHATQGLSAEDASRLLAAMQTPDSELWVSAWPIANTLDMRAEEYRLVADLSHRLKLPAETTIGMQLERISGGPAREHVFVAAGWAPLRLRTSIDLLNGSFLNGIQHPAGGYEWGRMLAYTLPVTTIPVLLIVVFFMRRIVRPVKTLAKATERVSRGE
;
A
#
# COMPACT_ATOMS: atom_id res chain seq x y z
N ILE A 1 -2.78 17.26 11.01
CA ILE A 1 -2.66 18.10 12.24
C ILE A 1 -2.85 19.58 11.89
N THR A 2 -1.95 20.20 11.12
CA THR A 2 -2.05 21.62 10.73
C THR A 2 -3.38 22.00 10.06
N ALA A 3 -3.86 21.18 9.12
CA ALA A 3 -5.13 21.40 8.41
C ALA A 3 -6.35 21.47 9.36
N TYR A 4 -6.39 20.63 10.39
CA TYR A 4 -7.50 20.61 11.36
C TYR A 4 -7.50 21.84 12.27
N HIS A 5 -6.33 22.26 12.75
CA HIS A 5 -6.25 23.48 13.56
C HIS A 5 -6.54 24.75 12.74
N ALA A 6 -6.14 24.78 11.48
CA ALA A 6 -6.49 25.85 10.56
C ALA A 6 -8.02 26.02 10.44
N THR A 7 -8.77 24.92 10.34
CA THR A 7 -10.24 24.97 10.24
C THR A 7 -10.94 25.37 11.54
N GLN A 8 -10.29 25.24 12.70
CA GLN A 8 -10.84 25.64 14.00
C GLN A 8 -10.46 27.07 14.38
N GLY A 9 -9.30 27.56 13.95
CA GLY A 9 -8.74 28.85 14.39
C GLY A 9 -8.90 30.01 13.41
N LEU A 10 -9.36 29.77 12.18
CA LEU A 10 -9.49 30.77 11.13
C LEU A 10 -10.94 30.96 10.68
N SER A 11 -11.20 32.08 10.00
CA SER A 11 -12.45 32.25 9.26
C SER A 11 -12.59 31.15 8.20
N ALA A 12 -13.81 30.80 7.79
CA ALA A 12 -14.04 29.77 6.78
C ALA A 12 -13.31 30.08 5.46
N GLU A 13 -13.21 31.37 5.10
CA GLU A 13 -12.53 31.82 3.89
C GLU A 13 -11.01 31.65 4.00
N ASP A 14 -10.42 32.08 5.12
CA ASP A 14 -8.98 31.96 5.34
C ASP A 14 -8.55 30.49 5.53
N ALA A 15 -9.37 29.69 6.20
CA ALA A 15 -9.18 28.25 6.30
C ALA A 15 -9.20 27.61 4.91
N SER A 16 -10.15 27.97 4.05
CA SER A 16 -10.23 27.43 2.69
C SER A 16 -9.01 27.82 1.84
N ARG A 17 -8.55 29.08 1.92
CA ARG A 17 -7.34 29.52 1.21
C ARG A 17 -6.09 28.78 1.70
N LEU A 18 -5.96 28.59 3.01
CA LEU A 18 -4.84 27.85 3.59
C LEU A 18 -4.88 26.37 3.20
N LEU A 19 -6.05 25.72 3.25
CA LEU A 19 -6.20 24.33 2.82
C LEU A 19 -5.86 24.15 1.35
N ALA A 20 -6.29 25.08 0.49
CA ALA A 20 -5.93 25.10 -0.93
C ALA A 20 -4.41 25.24 -1.13
N ALA A 21 -3.75 26.11 -0.34
CA ALA A 21 -2.29 26.27 -0.37
C ALA A 21 -1.52 25.05 0.17
N MET A 22 -2.16 24.25 1.04
CA MET A 22 -1.61 23.00 1.56
C MET A 22 -1.79 21.79 0.63
N GLN A 23 -2.51 21.95 -0.48
CA GLN A 23 -2.70 20.86 -1.44
C GLN A 23 -1.36 20.48 -2.07
N THR A 24 -1.15 19.18 -2.22
CA THR A 24 -0.01 18.61 -2.93
C THR A 24 -0.55 17.60 -3.96
N PRO A 25 0.25 17.19 -4.96
CA PRO A 25 -0.18 16.16 -5.90
C PRO A 25 -0.68 14.87 -5.23
N ASP A 26 -0.16 14.58 -4.03
CA ASP A 26 -0.48 13.38 -3.27
C ASP A 26 -1.46 13.61 -2.11
N SER A 27 -1.89 14.85 -1.86
CA SER A 27 -2.80 15.18 -0.76
C SER A 27 -3.72 16.35 -1.11
N GLU A 28 -5.01 16.07 -1.11
CA GLU A 28 -6.08 17.06 -1.26
C GLU A 28 -6.82 17.22 0.06
N LEU A 29 -7.13 18.47 0.43
CA LEU A 29 -7.81 18.82 1.67
C LEU A 29 -8.84 19.90 1.39
N TRP A 30 -10.04 19.75 1.96
CA TRP A 30 -11.12 20.73 1.84
C TRP A 30 -12.16 20.55 2.95
N VAL A 31 -13.01 21.56 3.15
CA VAL A 31 -14.17 21.47 4.06
C VAL A 31 -15.43 21.31 3.22
N SER A 32 -16.33 20.41 3.62
CA SER A 32 -17.66 20.32 3.03
C SER A 32 -18.71 19.85 4.04
N ALA A 33 -19.99 19.99 3.71
CA ALA A 33 -21.09 19.50 4.55
C ALA A 33 -21.19 17.97 4.59
N TRP A 34 -20.51 17.25 3.70
CA TRP A 34 -20.66 15.82 3.50
C TRP A 34 -19.34 15.08 3.76
N PRO A 35 -19.35 14.02 4.59
CA PRO A 35 -18.16 13.21 4.78
C PRO A 35 -17.85 12.42 3.50
N ILE A 36 -16.58 12.41 3.11
CA ILE A 36 -16.11 11.58 2.00
C ILE A 36 -15.68 10.19 2.44
N ALA A 37 -15.30 9.96 3.69
CA ALA A 37 -14.99 8.64 4.22
C ALA A 37 -16.18 8.08 5.00
N ASN A 38 -16.40 6.77 4.94
CA ASN A 38 -17.41 6.12 5.76
C ASN A 38 -17.02 6.22 7.25
N THR A 39 -17.99 6.59 8.09
CA THR A 39 -17.82 6.75 9.54
C THR A 39 -18.39 5.57 10.34
N LEU A 40 -19.15 4.67 9.70
CA LEU A 40 -19.91 3.61 10.35
C LEU A 40 -19.35 2.21 10.06
N ASP A 41 -18.91 1.96 8.82
CA ASP A 41 -18.41 0.66 8.39
C ASP A 41 -16.90 0.74 8.10
N MET A 42 -16.11 0.80 9.17
CA MET A 42 -14.66 0.79 9.13
C MET A 42 -14.11 -0.59 9.47
N ARG A 43 -12.97 -0.94 8.87
CA ARG A 43 -12.21 -2.16 9.14
C ARG A 43 -11.34 -2.00 10.38
N ALA A 44 -10.88 -3.10 10.97
CA ALA A 44 -10.04 -3.09 12.17
C ALA A 44 -8.77 -2.20 12.02
N GLU A 45 -8.14 -2.19 10.85
CA GLU A 45 -6.97 -1.33 10.59
C GLU A 45 -7.36 0.16 10.50
N GLU A 46 -8.51 0.47 9.91
CA GLU A 46 -9.02 1.84 9.83
C GLU A 46 -9.36 2.36 11.23
N TYR A 47 -9.98 1.53 12.09
CA TYR A 47 -10.18 1.85 13.50
C TYR A 47 -8.86 2.13 14.24
N ARG A 48 -7.80 1.35 13.96
CA ARG A 48 -6.47 1.58 14.54
C ARG A 48 -5.90 2.94 14.13
N LEU A 49 -6.04 3.31 12.85
CA LEU A 49 -5.59 4.59 12.33
C LEU A 49 -6.40 5.77 12.90
N VAL A 50 -7.73 5.59 13.05
CA VAL A 50 -8.61 6.57 13.69
C VAL A 50 -8.20 6.80 15.14
N ALA A 51 -7.91 5.73 15.89
CA ALA A 51 -7.47 5.85 17.28
C ALA A 51 -6.13 6.61 17.39
N ASP A 52 -5.14 6.29 16.53
CA ASP A 52 -3.87 7.02 16.50
C ASP A 52 -4.05 8.48 16.10
N LEU A 53 -4.90 8.76 15.12
CA LEU A 53 -5.19 10.12 14.67
C LEU A 53 -5.88 10.94 15.76
N SER A 54 -6.90 10.38 16.41
CA SER A 54 -7.62 11.01 17.51
C SER A 54 -6.68 11.34 18.66
N HIS A 55 -5.80 10.42 19.03
CA HIS A 55 -4.80 10.63 20.07
C HIS A 55 -3.84 11.77 19.74
N ARG A 56 -3.31 11.81 18.50
CA ARG A 56 -2.35 12.85 18.07
C ARG A 56 -2.98 14.24 17.98
N LEU A 57 -4.21 14.31 17.50
CA LEU A 57 -4.96 15.56 17.37
C LEU A 57 -5.59 16.01 18.69
N LYS A 58 -5.59 15.16 19.73
CA LYS A 58 -6.27 15.38 21.01
C LYS A 58 -7.74 15.78 20.81
N LEU A 59 -8.43 15.04 19.94
CA LEU A 59 -9.81 15.34 19.59
C LEU A 59 -10.75 15.03 20.78
N PRO A 60 -11.84 15.80 20.94
CA PRO A 60 -12.94 15.43 21.82
C PRO A 60 -13.44 14.01 21.53
N ALA A 61 -13.86 13.29 22.57
CA ALA A 61 -14.35 11.91 22.44
C ALA A 61 -15.62 11.79 21.56
N GLU A 62 -16.35 12.89 21.40
CA GLU A 62 -17.56 13.02 20.58
C GLU A 62 -17.27 13.33 19.10
N THR A 63 -16.01 13.62 18.74
CA THR A 63 -15.64 13.89 17.35
C THR A 63 -15.73 12.62 16.51
N THR A 64 -16.62 12.62 15.53
CA THR A 64 -16.74 11.53 14.57
C THR A 64 -15.63 11.61 13.53
N ILE A 65 -14.91 10.50 13.33
CA ILE A 65 -13.84 10.39 12.34
C ILE A 65 -14.15 9.19 11.45
N GLY A 66 -14.23 9.43 10.14
CA GLY A 66 -14.29 8.40 9.12
C GLY A 66 -12.93 8.25 8.46
N MET A 67 -12.47 7.02 8.29
CA MET A 67 -11.25 6.73 7.56
C MET A 67 -11.43 5.49 6.71
N GLN A 68 -11.03 5.58 5.44
CA GLN A 68 -11.19 4.50 4.50
C GLN A 68 -9.95 4.32 3.65
N LEU A 69 -9.34 3.14 3.71
CA LEU A 69 -8.19 2.77 2.91
C LEU A 69 -8.64 1.91 1.73
N GLU A 70 -8.67 2.52 0.56
CA GLU A 70 -9.11 1.90 -0.70
C GLU A 70 -7.98 1.88 -1.71
N ARG A 71 -8.12 1.08 -2.77
CA ARG A 71 -7.30 1.27 -3.98
C ARG A 71 -7.89 2.38 -4.83
N ILE A 72 -7.08 3.01 -5.69
CA ILE A 72 -7.59 3.95 -6.71
C ILE A 72 -8.63 3.30 -7.63
N SER A 73 -8.58 1.97 -7.80
CA SER A 73 -9.54 1.19 -8.57
C SER A 73 -10.87 0.94 -7.85
N GLY A 74 -11.01 1.40 -6.59
CA GLY A 74 -12.18 1.14 -5.75
C GLY A 74 -12.20 -0.25 -5.08
N GLY A 75 -11.18 -1.07 -5.33
CA GLY A 75 -11.04 -2.39 -4.72
C GLY A 75 -10.49 -2.35 -3.27
N PRO A 76 -10.63 -3.45 -2.51
CA PRO A 76 -10.11 -3.53 -1.14
C PRO A 76 -8.58 -3.39 -1.11
N ALA A 77 -8.06 -2.68 -0.10
CA ALA A 77 -6.61 -2.42 0.05
C ALA A 77 -5.72 -3.67 0.12
N ARG A 78 -6.24 -4.85 0.47
CA ARG A 78 -5.50 -6.13 0.47
C ARG A 78 -6.23 -7.18 -0.38
N GLU A 79 -5.74 -7.38 -1.61
CA GLU A 79 -5.97 -8.60 -2.39
C GLU A 79 -4.67 -9.39 -2.44
N HIS A 80 -4.76 -10.69 -2.75
CA HIS A 80 -3.61 -11.59 -2.78
C HIS A 80 -2.51 -11.07 -3.73
N VAL A 81 -1.25 -11.21 -3.33
CA VAL A 81 -0.04 -10.70 -4.01
C VAL A 81 0.10 -11.20 -5.47
N PHE A 82 -0.58 -12.31 -5.79
CA PHE A 82 -0.60 -12.93 -7.12
C PHE A 82 -1.68 -12.38 -8.06
N VAL A 83 -2.53 -11.45 -7.61
CA VAL A 83 -3.56 -10.80 -8.44
C VAL A 83 -3.03 -9.43 -8.88
N ALA A 84 -3.11 -9.11 -10.17
CA ALA A 84 -2.65 -7.83 -10.72
C ALA A 84 -3.31 -6.61 -10.03
N ALA A 85 -4.53 -6.77 -9.50
CA ALA A 85 -5.25 -5.75 -8.72
C ALA A 85 -4.70 -5.53 -7.30
N GLY A 86 -3.92 -6.49 -6.75
CA GLY A 86 -3.05 -6.29 -5.59
C GLY A 86 -2.01 -5.18 -5.79
N TRP A 87 -1.83 -4.82 -7.07
CA TRP A 87 -1.09 -3.79 -7.82
C TRP A 87 -1.37 -2.30 -7.57
N ALA A 88 -2.64 -1.99 -7.31
CA ALA A 88 -3.13 -0.63 -7.54
C ALA A 88 -2.73 0.30 -6.37
N PRO A 89 -2.31 1.55 -6.66
CA PRO A 89 -1.92 2.49 -5.62
C PRO A 89 -3.08 2.72 -4.65
N LEU A 90 -2.71 2.90 -3.39
CA LEU A 90 -3.66 3.10 -2.32
C LEU A 90 -4.07 4.56 -2.24
N ARG A 91 -5.31 4.77 -1.81
CA ARG A 91 -5.91 6.05 -1.52
C ARG A 91 -6.51 5.97 -0.12
N LEU A 92 -6.07 6.87 0.75
CA LEU A 92 -6.63 7.05 2.07
C LEU A 92 -7.59 8.22 2.04
N ARG A 93 -8.88 7.96 2.30
CA ARG A 93 -9.91 8.97 2.49
C ARG A 93 -10.07 9.20 3.98
N THR A 94 -10.11 10.45 4.40
CA THR A 94 -10.32 10.84 5.79
C THR A 94 -11.41 11.90 5.86
N SER A 95 -12.29 11.79 6.85
CA SER A 95 -13.31 12.77 7.19
C SER A 95 -13.31 12.99 8.69
N ILE A 96 -13.13 14.24 9.13
CA ILE A 96 -13.15 14.61 10.54
C ILE A 96 -14.29 15.60 10.74
N ASP A 97 -15.17 15.31 11.68
CA ASP A 97 -16.22 16.24 12.10
C ASP A 97 -15.60 17.48 12.76
N LEU A 98 -15.99 18.66 12.28
CA LEU A 98 -15.56 19.94 12.86
C LEU A 98 -16.49 20.41 13.99
N LEU A 99 -17.53 19.63 14.34
CA LEU A 99 -18.54 19.91 15.37
C LEU A 99 -19.42 21.13 15.08
N ASN A 100 -19.35 21.66 13.86
CA ASN A 100 -20.10 22.82 13.37
C ASN A 100 -21.06 22.44 12.22
N GLY A 101 -21.29 21.14 12.00
CA GLY A 101 -22.09 20.63 10.88
C GLY A 101 -21.33 20.52 9.55
N SER A 102 -20.00 20.71 9.57
CA SER A 102 -19.13 20.48 8.41
C SER A 102 -18.02 19.49 8.74
N PHE A 103 -17.47 18.89 7.68
CA PHE A 103 -16.42 17.90 7.75
C PHE A 103 -15.15 18.42 7.07
N LEU A 104 -14.02 18.25 7.75
CA LEU A 104 -12.72 18.35 7.11
C LEU A 104 -12.45 17.03 6.38
N ASN A 105 -12.45 17.11 5.06
CA ASN A 105 -12.18 15.98 4.18
C ASN A 105 -10.74 16.02 3.67
N GLY A 106 -10.17 14.84 3.49
CA GLY A 106 -8.86 14.67 2.91
C GLY A 106 -8.75 13.40 2.09
N ILE A 107 -8.08 13.51 0.95
CA ILE A 107 -7.61 12.38 0.15
C ILE A 107 -6.10 12.39 0.16
N GLN A 108 -5.49 11.26 0.51
CA GLN A 108 -4.04 11.08 0.49
C GLN A 108 -3.67 9.85 -0.33
N HIS A 109 -2.60 9.96 -1.12
CA HIS A 109 -2.04 8.88 -1.92
C HIS A 109 -0.71 8.42 -1.29
N PRO A 110 -0.73 7.47 -0.33
CA PRO A 110 0.50 6.98 0.30
C PRO A 110 1.38 6.22 -0.70
N ALA A 111 2.40 6.89 -1.24
CA ALA A 111 3.31 6.34 -2.26
C ALA A 111 4.44 5.44 -1.69
N GLY A 112 4.82 5.62 -0.41
CA GLY A 112 6.15 5.25 0.10
C GLY A 112 6.51 3.75 0.16
N GLY A 113 5.55 2.83 0.23
CA GLY A 113 5.84 1.39 0.32
C GLY A 113 5.79 0.65 -1.03
N TYR A 114 5.12 1.23 -2.02
CA TYR A 114 4.66 0.48 -3.19
C TYR A 114 5.68 0.42 -4.33
N GLU A 115 6.50 1.47 -4.47
CA GLU A 115 7.56 1.50 -5.47
C GLU A 115 8.66 0.47 -5.19
N TRP A 116 8.94 0.19 -3.91
CA TRP A 116 9.88 -0.86 -3.49
C TRP A 116 9.39 -2.26 -3.87
N GLY A 117 8.10 -2.57 -3.63
CA GLY A 117 7.52 -3.85 -4.03
C GLY A 117 7.55 -4.06 -5.55
N ARG A 118 7.24 -3.01 -6.32
CA ARG A 118 7.35 -3.01 -7.78
C ARG A 118 8.80 -3.23 -8.22
N MET A 119 9.76 -2.49 -7.68
CA MET A 119 11.18 -2.69 -7.95
C MET A 119 11.63 -4.12 -7.62
N LEU A 120 11.35 -4.62 -6.41
CA LEU A 120 11.73 -5.97 -5.99
C LEU A 120 11.10 -7.06 -6.86
N ALA A 121 9.82 -6.94 -7.22
CA ALA A 121 9.13 -7.90 -8.08
C ALA A 121 9.66 -7.90 -9.52
N TYR A 122 10.21 -6.79 -10.02
CA TYR A 122 10.91 -6.75 -11.30
C TYR A 122 12.36 -7.25 -11.20
N THR A 123 13.06 -6.99 -10.09
CA THR A 123 14.46 -7.41 -9.91
C THR A 123 14.58 -8.91 -9.65
N LEU A 124 13.71 -9.49 -8.82
CA LEU A 124 13.81 -10.90 -8.41
C LEU A 124 13.72 -11.91 -9.56
N PRO A 125 12.76 -11.84 -10.49
CA PRO A 125 12.70 -12.75 -11.63
C PRO A 125 13.89 -12.55 -12.57
N VAL A 126 14.29 -11.30 -12.80
CA VAL A 126 15.40 -10.95 -13.69
C VAL A 126 16.73 -11.51 -13.19
N THR A 127 16.95 -11.60 -11.87
CA THR A 127 18.18 -12.21 -11.32
C THR A 127 18.06 -13.72 -11.13
N THR A 128 16.89 -14.21 -10.74
CA THR A 128 16.72 -15.62 -10.33
C THR A 128 16.51 -16.55 -11.52
N ILE A 129 15.78 -16.11 -12.55
CA ILE A 129 15.49 -16.93 -13.74
C ILE A 129 16.77 -17.29 -14.51
N PRO A 130 17.70 -16.35 -14.80
CA PRO A 130 18.93 -16.69 -15.52
C PRO A 130 19.79 -17.70 -14.75
N VAL A 131 19.92 -17.53 -13.43
CA VAL A 131 20.68 -18.45 -12.58
C VAL A 131 20.03 -19.84 -12.58
N LEU A 132 18.71 -19.92 -12.42
CA LEU A 132 17.97 -21.19 -12.52
C LEU A 132 18.16 -21.87 -13.88
N LEU A 133 18.10 -21.11 -14.98
CA LEU A 133 18.32 -21.63 -16.33
C LEU A 133 19.73 -22.18 -16.51
N ILE A 134 20.75 -21.48 -16.00
CA ILE A 134 22.14 -21.95 -16.01
C ILE A 134 22.26 -23.25 -15.19
N VAL A 135 21.73 -23.28 -13.97
CA VAL A 135 21.79 -24.47 -13.10
C VAL A 135 21.09 -25.67 -13.75
N VAL A 136 19.91 -25.48 -14.33
CA VAL A 136 19.17 -26.54 -15.05
C VAL A 136 19.93 -26.99 -16.30
N PHE A 137 20.51 -26.06 -17.06
CA PHE A 137 21.33 -26.38 -18.22
C PHE A 137 22.55 -27.23 -17.82
N PHE A 138 23.28 -26.84 -16.79
CA PHE A 138 24.44 -27.60 -16.29
C PHE A 138 24.05 -28.97 -15.74
N MET A 139 22.95 -29.08 -14.99
CA MET A 139 22.42 -30.38 -14.56
C MET A 139 22.09 -31.28 -15.75
N ARG A 140 21.43 -30.74 -16.78
CA ARG A 140 21.00 -31.52 -17.94
C ARG A 140 22.15 -31.86 -18.88
N ARG A 141 23.12 -30.95 -19.04
CA ARG A 141 24.20 -31.05 -20.03
C ARG A 141 25.46 -31.71 -19.49
N ILE A 142 25.79 -31.55 -18.20
CA ILE A 142 27.03 -32.06 -17.60
C ILE A 142 26.77 -33.23 -16.65
N VAL A 143 25.84 -33.09 -15.70
CA VAL A 143 25.63 -34.12 -14.67
C VAL A 143 25.03 -35.40 -15.25
N ARG A 144 24.07 -35.29 -16.19
CA ARG A 144 23.48 -36.47 -16.85
C ARG A 144 24.53 -37.34 -17.57
N PRO A 145 25.38 -36.83 -18.49
CA PRO A 145 26.37 -37.66 -19.17
C PRO A 145 27.47 -38.20 -18.25
N VAL A 146 27.89 -37.45 -17.22
CA VAL A 146 28.88 -37.92 -16.24
C VAL A 146 28.35 -39.11 -15.43
N LYS A 147 27.07 -39.09 -15.04
CA LYS A 147 26.42 -40.25 -14.38
C LYS A 147 26.35 -41.47 -15.31
N THR A 148 26.24 -41.27 -16.61
CA THR A 148 26.24 -42.37 -17.59
C THR A 148 27.62 -43.01 -17.71
N LEU A 149 28.69 -42.21 -17.67
CA LEU A 149 30.08 -42.70 -17.65
C LEU A 149 30.40 -43.43 -16.35
N ALA A 150 30.00 -42.89 -15.20
CA ALA A 150 30.20 -43.55 -13.90
C ALA A 150 29.52 -44.93 -13.84
N LYS A 151 28.30 -45.06 -14.38
CA LYS A 151 27.61 -46.35 -14.51
C LYS A 151 28.28 -47.31 -15.48
N ALA A 152 28.95 -46.82 -16.52
CA ALA A 152 29.70 -47.66 -17.45
C ALA A 152 30.99 -48.20 -16.83
N THR A 153 31.72 -47.38 -16.07
CA THR A 153 32.92 -47.81 -15.34
C THR A 153 32.57 -48.81 -14.24
N GLU A 154 31.41 -48.66 -13.60
CA GLU A 154 30.94 -49.60 -12.58
C GLU A 154 30.50 -50.96 -13.16
N ARG A 155 30.05 -51.01 -14.42
CA ARG A 155 29.82 -52.27 -15.16
C ARG A 155 31.11 -52.99 -15.49
N VAL A 156 32.11 -52.26 -15.98
CA VAL A 156 33.44 -52.81 -16.31
C VAL A 156 34.17 -53.32 -15.06
N SER A 157 33.99 -52.66 -13.91
CA SER A 157 34.52 -53.14 -12.62
C SER A 157 33.78 -54.38 -12.09
N ARG A 158 32.55 -54.66 -12.56
CA ARG A 158 31.76 -55.84 -12.18
C ARG A 158 31.87 -57.00 -13.17
N GLY A 159 32.61 -56.84 -14.26
CA GLY A 159 32.91 -57.90 -15.21
C GLY A 159 31.80 -58.21 -16.22
N GLU A 160 30.91 -57.24 -16.52
CA GLU A 160 30.11 -57.26 -17.76
C GLU A 160 30.82 -56.50 -18.88
#